data_AF-A0A6G4WVJ7-F1
#
_entry.id   AF-A0A6G4WVJ7-F1
#
_cell.length_a   1.000
_cell.length_b   1.000
_cell.length_c   1.000
_cell.angle_alpha   90.00
_cell.angle_beta   90.00
_cell.angle_gamma   90.00
#
_symmetry.space_group_name_H-M   'P 1'
#
loop_
_entity.id
_entity.type
_entity.pdbx_description
1 polymer ?
#
loop_
_entity_poly.entity_id
_entity_poly.type
_entity_poly.pdbx_seq_one_letter_code
_entity_poly.pdbx_strand_id
1 'polypeptide(L)' 'MVDEAAARESPPASCWLGRVQMVLGDGWVRIILPHAVEVTTRIGDLRDATDDERAAYDARVARCRETRL' A
#
# COMPACT_ATOMS: atom_id res chain seq x y z
N MET A 1 21.95 10.11 -22.85
CA MET A 1 22.49 9.64 -21.57
C MET A 1 21.27 9.28 -20.73
N VAL A 2 20.96 7.98 -20.66
CA VAL A 2 19.82 7.49 -19.88
C VAL A 2 20.30 7.47 -18.44
N ASP A 3 19.79 8.36 -17.59
CA ASP A 3 19.98 8.24 -16.16
C ASP A 3 18.73 7.53 -15.61
N GLU A 4 18.91 6.23 -15.36
CA GLU A 4 17.95 5.31 -14.75
C GLU A 4 17.72 5.65 -13.27
N ALA A 5 17.32 6.88 -12.98
CA ALA A 5 16.91 7.30 -11.63
C ALA A 5 15.48 6.85 -11.28
N ALA A 6 15.06 5.69 -11.82
CA ALA A 6 13.96 4.92 -11.27
C ALA A 6 14.54 4.00 -10.18
N ALA A 7 15.21 4.58 -9.19
CA ALA A 7 15.31 3.98 -7.88
C ALA A 7 13.87 3.92 -7.36
N ARG A 8 13.14 2.90 -7.80
CA ARG A 8 11.93 2.42 -7.17
C ARG A 8 12.40 2.05 -5.78
N GLU A 9 12.35 3.00 -4.86
CA GLU A 9 12.54 2.79 -3.44
C GLU A 9 11.57 1.67 -3.10
N SER A 10 12.07 0.43 -3.14
CA SER A 10 11.33 -0.70 -2.62
C SER A 10 11.23 -0.35 -1.15
N PRO A 11 10.04 0.03 -0.64
CA PRO A 11 9.94 0.41 0.75
C PRO A 11 10.51 -0.76 1.56
N PRO A 12 11.29 -0.47 2.62
CA PRO A 12 11.88 -1.52 3.44
C PRO A 12 10.81 -2.57 3.74
N ALA A 13 11.18 -3.84 3.70
CA ALA A 13 10.32 -5.03 3.76
C ALA A 13 9.50 -5.17 5.07
N SER A 14 9.29 -4.07 5.78
CA SER A 14 8.45 -3.90 6.95
C SER A 14 7.00 -3.75 6.47
N CYS A 15 6.24 -4.85 6.53
CA CYS A 15 4.78 -4.91 6.53
C CYS A 15 4.07 -3.84 5.69
N TRP A 16 3.79 -4.14 4.43
CA TRP A 16 2.99 -3.26 3.58
C TRP A 16 1.61 -3.12 4.21
N LEU A 17 1.28 -1.91 4.67
CA LEU A 17 -0.03 -1.60 5.20
C LEU A 17 -0.88 -0.97 4.07
N GLY A 18 -1.96 -1.65 3.72
CA GLY A 18 -2.84 -1.25 2.64
C GLY A 18 -4.30 -1.53 2.96
N ARG A 19 -5.19 -0.89 2.22
CA ARG A 19 -6.63 -1.17 2.27
C ARG A 19 -7.00 -2.11 1.14
N VAL A 20 -7.68 -3.22 1.44
CA VAL A 20 -8.26 -4.08 0.41
C VAL A 20 -9.31 -3.28 -0.37
N GLN A 21 -9.12 -3.18 -1.69
CA GLN A 21 -10.09 -2.57 -2.60
C GLN A 21 -10.99 -3.61 -3.26
N MET A 22 -10.41 -4.74 -3.66
CA MET A 22 -11.11 -5.76 -4.43
C MET A 22 -10.54 -7.15 -4.13
N VAL A 23 -11.42 -8.12 -3.94
CA VAL A 23 -11.05 -9.54 -3.96
C VAL A 23 -11.12 -10.01 -5.41
N LEU A 24 -10.02 -10.60 -5.87
CA LEU A 24 -9.89 -11.20 -7.19
C LEU A 24 -10.11 -12.72 -7.08
N GLY A 25 -10.28 -13.39 -8.22
CA GLY A 25 -10.37 -14.86 -8.26
C GLY A 25 -9.12 -15.53 -7.68
N ASP A 26 -9.23 -16.81 -7.33
CA ASP A 26 -8.10 -17.67 -6.92
C ASP A 26 -7.32 -17.16 -5.69
N GLY A 27 -8.00 -16.46 -4.78
CA GLY A 27 -7.40 -15.98 -3.53
C GLY A 27 -6.43 -14.82 -3.72
N TRP A 28 -6.50 -14.14 -4.87
CA TRP A 28 -5.79 -12.88 -5.08
C TRP A 28 -6.63 -11.70 -4.58
N VAL A 29 -5.97 -10.64 -4.14
CA VAL A 29 -6.63 -9.40 -3.74
C VAL A 29 -5.84 -8.21 -4.26
N ARG A 30 -6.56 -7.13 -4.56
CA ARG A 30 -5.98 -5.82 -4.83
C ARG A 30 -6.06 -4.95 -3.59
N ILE A 31 -4.92 -4.45 -3.15
CA ILE A 31 -4.78 -3.51 -2.05
C ILE A 31 -4.33 -2.15 -2.58
N ILE A 32 -4.78 -1.07 -1.93
CA ILE A 32 -4.27 0.28 -2.15
C ILE A 32 -3.42 0.70 -0.96
N LEU A 33 -2.22 1.19 -1.26
CA LEU A 33 -1.31 1.75 -0.27
C LEU A 33 -1.65 3.22 0.00
N PRO A 34 -1.21 3.82 1.13
CA PRO A 34 -1.57 5.19 1.50
C PRO A 34 -1.24 6.26 0.45
N HIS A 35 -0.20 6.01 -0.36
CA HIS A 35 0.29 6.88 -1.42
C HIS A 35 -0.42 6.66 -2.77
N ALA A 36 -1.57 6.00 -2.75
CA ALA A 36 -2.40 5.66 -3.91
C ALA A 36 -1.71 4.77 -4.96
N VAL A 37 -0.82 3.88 -4.51
CA VAL A 37 -0.28 2.79 -5.34
C VAL A 37 -1.11 1.55 -5.10
N GLU A 38 -1.48 0.89 -6.20
CA GLU A 38 -2.21 -0.37 -6.17
C GLU A 38 -1.25 -1.55 -6.28
N VAL A 39 -1.51 -2.57 -5.49
CA VAL A 39 -0.71 -3.79 -5.41
C VAL A 39 -1.63 -4.99 -5.46
N THR A 40 -1.22 -6.04 -6.16
CA THR A 40 -1.92 -7.33 -6.17
C THR A 40 -1.12 -8.34 -5.37
N THR A 41 -1.77 -9.04 -4.43
CA THR A 41 -1.13 -10.02 -3.54
C THR A 41 -2.08 -11.17 -3.21
N ARG A 42 -1.60 -12.26 -2.61
CA ARG A 42 -2.45 -13.34 -2.12
C ARG A 42 -3.07 -12.96 -0.78
N ILE A 43 -4.32 -13.36 -0.58
CA ILE A 43 -5.01 -13.16 0.70
C ILE A 43 -4.31 -13.89 1.86
N GLY A 44 -3.67 -15.03 1.58
CA GLY A 44 -2.93 -15.80 2.58
C GLY A 44 -1.63 -15.14 3.06
N ASP A 45 -1.12 -14.16 2.30
CA ASP A 45 0.06 -13.37 2.68
C ASP A 45 -0.32 -12.13 3.51
N LEU A 46 -1.61 -11.95 3.80
CA LEU A 46 -2.14 -10.83 4.57
C LEU A 46 -2.53 -11.26 5.98
N ARG A 47 -2.44 -10.30 6.90
CA ARG A 47 -3.09 -10.36 8.20
C ARG A 47 -3.98 -9.14 8.39
N ASP A 48 -4.95 -9.25 9.30
CA ASP A 48 -5.70 -8.10 9.75
C ASP A 48 -4.78 -7.03 10.35
N ALA A 49 -5.08 -5.78 10.01
CA ALA A 49 -4.46 -4.61 10.61
C ALA A 49 -5.06 -4.35 11.99
N THR A 50 -4.18 -4.07 12.95
CA THR A 50 -4.54 -3.59 14.30
C THR A 50 -5.12 -2.17 14.23
N ASP A 51 -5.79 -1.72 15.29
CA ASP A 51 -6.34 -0.36 15.37
C ASP A 51 -5.26 0.74 15.23
N ASP A 52 -4.08 0.54 15.82
CA ASP A 52 -2.96 1.47 15.69
C ASP A 52 -2.48 1.58 14.23
N GLU A 53 -2.36 0.44 13.54
CA GLU A 53 -2.01 0.43 12.12
C GLU A 53 -3.07 1.12 11.28
N ARG A 54 -4.37 0.86 11.54
CA ARG A 54 -5.46 1.56 10.85
C ARG A 54 -5.35 3.07 11.02
N ALA A 55 -5.14 3.55 12.23
CA ALA A 55 -4.94 4.97 12.50
C ALA A 55 -3.72 5.55 11.75
N ALA A 56 -2.60 4.82 11.73
CA ALA A 56 -1.40 5.23 11.00
C ALA A 56 -1.62 5.27 9.48
N TYR A 57 -2.39 4.32 8.92
CA TYR A 57 -2.80 4.33 7.52
C TYR A 57 -3.61 5.58 7.18
N ASP A 58 -4.65 5.87 7.96
CA ASP A 58 -5.54 7.01 7.71
C ASP A 58 -4.80 8.35 7.82
N ALA A 59 -3.93 8.51 8.83
CA ALA A 59 -3.08 9.69 8.97
C ALA A 59 -2.17 9.88 7.75
N ARG A 60 -1.62 8.79 7.20
CA ARG A 60 -0.75 8.84 6.02
C ARG A 60 -1.53 9.15 4.74
N VAL A 61 -2.75 8.61 4.59
CA VAL A 61 -3.65 8.96 3.48
C VAL A 61 -4.01 10.45 3.51
N ALA A 62 -4.34 11.00 4.69
CA ALA A 62 -4.65 12.41 4.85
C ALA A 62 -3.47 13.28 4.39
N ARG A 63 -2.27 13.00 4.90
CA ARG A 63 -1.04 13.72 4.52
C ARG A 63 -0.75 13.63 3.01
N CYS A 64 -0.91 12.46 2.41
CA CYS A 64 -0.70 12.27 0.97
C CYS A 64 -1.73 13.03 0.12
N ARG A 65 -2.95 13.25 0.62
CA ARG A 65 -3.96 14.08 -0.04
C ARG A 65 -3.61 15.56 0.05
N GLU A 66 -3.17 16.04 1.21
CA GLU A 66 -2.77 17.43 1.42
C GLU A 66 -1.59 17.83 0.54
N THR A 67 -0.64 16.91 0.32
CA THR A 67 0.56 17.17 -0.52
C THR A 67 0.25 17.17 -2.03
N ARG A 68 -0.95 16.74 -2.44
CA ARG A 68 -1.41 16.74 -3.84
C ARG A 68 -2.17 18.01 -4.24
N LEU A 69 -2.38 18.95 -3.30
CA LEU A 69 -2.96 20.28 -3.54
C LEU A 69 -1.84 21.31 -3.72
#